data_AF-A0A2T2VWG2-F1
#
_entry.id   AF-A0A2T2VWG2-F1
#
_cell.length_a   1.000
_cell.length_b   1.000
_cell.length_c   1.000
_cell.angle_alpha   90.00
_cell.angle_beta   90.00
_cell.angle_gamma   90.00
#
_symmetry.space_group_name_H-M   'P 1'
#
loop_
_entity.id
_entity.type
_entity.pdbx_description
1 polymer ?
#
loop_
_entity_poly.entity_id
_entity_poly.type
_entity_poly.pdbx_seq_one_letter_code
_entity_poly.pdbx_strand_id
1 'polypeptide(L)'
;MTLTEFTSLSKNYDALNEEQRLALEKITYRYPYFQAAYALYLKSLKEQEQFNFDLILKKTAVISPDRNTLYEWLYTDHTTQSSETLQVQEKEKTKPILEI
;
A
#
# COMPACT_ATOMS: atom_id res chain seq x y z
N MET A 1 -18.36 11.08 -1.19
CA MET A 1 -17.13 11.45 -0.49
C MET A 1 -16.95 12.96 -0.56
N THR A 2 -17.02 13.63 0.58
CA THR A 2 -16.68 15.04 0.81
C THR A 2 -15.20 15.17 1.13
N LEU A 3 -14.68 16.41 1.21
CA LEU A 3 -13.29 16.65 1.58
C LEU A 3 -12.94 16.12 2.98
N THR A 4 -13.85 16.28 3.95
CA THR A 4 -13.67 15.80 5.33
C THR A 4 -13.62 14.28 5.37
N GLU A 5 -14.51 13.61 4.65
CA GLU A 5 -14.52 12.15 4.53
C GLU A 5 -13.22 11.61 3.91
N PHE A 6 -12.74 12.25 2.83
CA PHE A 6 -11.45 11.86 2.23
C PHE A 6 -10.28 12.08 3.19
N THR A 7 -10.26 13.20 3.90
CA THR A 7 -9.20 13.49 4.88
C THR A 7 -9.18 12.45 6.00
N SER A 8 -10.34 12.04 6.50
CA SER A 8 -10.46 10.98 7.51
C SER A 8 -10.02 9.62 6.98
N LEU A 9 -10.40 9.28 5.74
CA LEU A 9 -9.96 8.06 5.07
C LEU A 9 -8.44 8.05 4.89
N SER A 10 -7.86 9.14 4.39
CA SER A 10 -6.41 9.25 4.14
C SER A 10 -5.57 9.12 5.41
N LYS A 11 -6.09 9.56 6.56
CA LYS A 11 -5.40 9.43 7.85
C LYS A 11 -5.39 8.00 8.38
N ASN A 12 -6.47 7.26 8.14
CA ASN A 12 -6.66 5.88 8.61
C ASN A 12 -6.63 4.91 7.43
N TYR A 13 -5.79 5.22 6.43
CA TYR A 13 -5.76 4.48 5.18
C TYR A 13 -5.16 3.10 5.42
N ASP A 14 -5.88 2.08 4.98
CA ASP A 14 -5.42 0.69 4.99
C ASP A 14 -5.57 0.13 3.57
N ALA A 15 -4.44 -0.25 2.98
CA ALA A 15 -4.39 -0.76 1.61
C ALA A 15 -5.14 -2.09 1.44
N LEU A 16 -5.33 -2.88 2.50
CA LEU A 16 -6.07 -4.14 2.45
C LEU A 16 -7.57 -3.95 2.70
N ASN A 17 -8.03 -2.75 3.08
CA ASN A 17 -9.44 -2.49 3.34
C ASN A 17 -10.23 -2.31 2.03
N GLU A 18 -11.17 -3.22 1.77
CA GLU A 18 -11.99 -3.20 0.56
C GLU A 18 -12.96 -2.01 0.50
N GLU A 19 -13.58 -1.63 1.62
CA GLU A 19 -14.53 -0.52 1.65
C GLU A 19 -13.85 0.81 1.29
N GLN A 20 -12.63 1.01 1.81
CA GLN A 20 -11.82 2.17 1.46
C GLN A 20 -11.44 2.16 -0.02
N ARG A 21 -11.03 1.00 -0.57
CA ARG A 21 -10.75 0.85 -2.02
C ARG A 21 -11.96 1.25 -2.87
N LEU A 22 -13.16 0.75 -2.55
CA LEU A 22 -14.38 1.06 -3.29
C LEU A 22 -14.78 2.53 -3.15
N ALA A 23 -14.55 3.15 -2.00
CA ALA A 23 -14.76 4.59 -1.81
C ALA A 23 -13.78 5.42 -2.66
N LEU A 24 -12.51 4.99 -2.74
CA LEU A 24 -11.47 5.59 -3.56
C LEU A 24 -11.76 5.45 -5.06
N GLU A 25 -12.26 4.31 -5.51
CA GLU A 25 -12.76 4.12 -6.89
C GLU A 25 -13.87 5.12 -7.23
N LYS A 26 -14.88 5.26 -6.35
CA LYS A 26 -16.01 6.17 -6.57
C LYS A 26 -15.58 7.63 -6.67
N ILE A 27 -14.59 8.07 -5.88
CA ILE A 27 -14.11 9.46 -5.94
C ILE A 27 -13.20 9.71 -7.15
N THR A 28 -12.36 8.74 -7.54
CA THR A 28 -11.49 8.87 -8.71
C THR A 28 -12.28 8.90 -10.01
N TYR A 29 -13.44 8.22 -10.06
CA TYR A 29 -14.41 8.37 -11.14
C TYR A 29 -15.05 9.76 -11.15
N ARG A 30 -15.42 10.31 -9.98
CA ARG A 30 -16.06 11.62 -9.87
C ARG A 30 -15.10 12.80 -10.13
N TYR A 31 -13.84 12.67 -9.76
CA TYR A 31 -12.81 13.69 -9.91
C TYR A 31 -11.57 13.10 -10.61
N PRO A 32 -11.55 13.06 -11.96
CA PRO A 32 -10.53 12.35 -12.74
C PRO A 32 -9.08 12.82 -12.55
N TYR A 33 -8.88 14.03 -12.04
CA TYR A 33 -7.55 14.62 -11.78
C TYR A 33 -7.16 14.61 -10.31
N PHE A 34 -7.90 13.88 -9.45
CA PHE A 34 -7.59 13.82 -8.03
C PHE A 34 -6.42 12.86 -7.77
N GLN A 35 -5.20 13.35 -8.02
CA GLN A 35 -3.95 12.61 -7.95
C GLN A 35 -3.78 11.83 -6.64
N ALA A 36 -4.03 12.47 -5.48
CA ALA A 36 -3.89 11.83 -4.18
C ALA A 36 -4.84 10.63 -4.00
N ALA A 37 -6.10 10.75 -4.46
CA ALA A 37 -7.04 9.64 -4.42
C ALA A 37 -6.64 8.51 -5.36
N TYR A 38 -6.11 8.82 -6.55
CA TYR A 38 -5.57 7.82 -7.48
C TYR A 38 -4.35 7.09 -6.93
N ALA A 39 -3.46 7.77 -6.21
CA ALA A 39 -2.31 7.14 -5.56
C ALA A 39 -2.79 6.11 -4.53
N LEU A 40 -3.65 6.50 -3.59
CA LEU A 40 -4.20 5.59 -2.58
C LEU A 40 -4.96 4.42 -3.23
N TYR A 41 -5.83 4.71 -4.20
CA TYR A 41 -6.56 3.68 -4.93
C TYR A 41 -5.62 2.67 -5.58
N LEU A 42 -4.59 3.14 -6.28
CA LEU A 42 -3.60 2.31 -6.95
C LEU A 42 -2.85 1.41 -5.96
N LYS A 43 -2.49 1.92 -4.78
CA LYS A 43 -1.86 1.13 -3.73
C LYS A 43 -2.80 0.04 -3.21
N SER A 44 -4.09 0.35 -2.99
CA SER A 44 -5.06 -0.67 -2.59
C SER A 44 -5.18 -1.77 -3.65
N LEU A 45 -5.24 -1.41 -4.94
CA LEU A 45 -5.30 -2.39 -6.04
C LEU A 45 -4.07 -3.29 -6.08
N LYS A 46 -2.88 -2.74 -5.84
CA LYS A 46 -1.63 -3.51 -5.78
C LYS A 46 -1.66 -4.51 -4.63
N GLU A 47 -1.94 -4.05 -3.41
CA GLU A 47 -1.87 -4.91 -2.21
C GLU A 47 -3.00 -5.94 -2.18
N GLN A 48 -4.14 -5.67 -2.83
CA GLN A 48 -5.27 -6.59 -2.96
C GLN A 48 -5.23 -7.42 -4.27
N GLU A 49 -4.12 -7.39 -5.01
CA GLU A 49 -3.91 -8.15 -6.26
C GLU A 49 -5.07 -8.04 -7.27
N GLN A 50 -5.63 -6.82 -7.42
CA GLN A 50 -6.82 -6.60 -8.22
C GLN A 50 -6.51 -6.61 -9.73
N PHE A 51 -7.36 -7.27 -10.51
CA PHE A 51 -7.18 -7.50 -11.95
C PHE A 51 -7.03 -6.21 -12.79
N ASN A 52 -7.60 -5.10 -12.31
CA ASN A 52 -7.57 -3.81 -13.01
C ASN A 52 -6.38 -2.93 -12.60
N PHE A 53 -5.45 -3.43 -11.77
CA PHE A 53 -4.27 -2.70 -11.31
C PHE A 53 -3.50 -2.04 -12.47
N ASP A 54 -3.12 -2.80 -13.51
CA ASP A 54 -2.32 -2.29 -14.63
C ASP A 54 -2.99 -1.15 -15.40
N LEU A 55 -4.32 -1.22 -15.54
CA LEU A 55 -5.09 -0.18 -16.20
C LEU A 55 -5.04 1.12 -15.38
N ILE A 56 -5.22 1.01 -14.07
CA ILE A 56 -5.22 2.16 -13.17
C ILE A 56 -3.80 2.71 -13.00
N LEU A 57 -2.77 1.87 -12.96
CA LEU A 57 -1.36 2.28 -12.92
C LEU A 57 -1.03 3.23 -14.08
N LYS A 58 -1.43 2.85 -15.31
CA LYS A 58 -1.22 3.68 -16.50
C LYS A 58 -1.94 5.02 -16.40
N LYS A 59 -3.18 5.03 -15.90
CA LYS A 59 -3.95 6.27 -15.69
C LYS A 59 -3.30 7.17 -14.65
N THR A 60 -2.94 6.62 -13.49
CA THR A 60 -2.28 7.35 -12.42
C THR A 60 -0.95 7.93 -12.89
N ALA A 61 -0.13 7.15 -13.61
CA ALA A 61 1.15 7.61 -14.13
C ALA A 61 1.05 8.79 -15.12
N VAL A 62 -0.06 8.91 -15.86
CA VAL A 62 -0.31 10.05 -16.77
C VAL A 62 -0.65 11.32 -15.99
N ILE A 63 -1.42 11.21 -14.91
CA ILE A 63 -1.84 12.37 -14.11
C ILE A 63 -0.83 12.74 -13.01
N SER A 64 0.11 11.86 -12.68
CA SER A 64 1.14 12.11 -11.68
C SER A 64 2.16 13.15 -12.16
N PRO A 65 2.54 14.14 -11.31
CA PRO A 65 3.57 15.13 -11.66
C PRO A 65 4.95 14.51 -11.88
N ASP A 66 5.30 13.51 -11.08
CA ASP A 66 6.55 12.76 -11.19
C ASP A 66 6.27 11.25 -11.09
N ARG A 67 6.64 10.52 -12.14
CA ARG A 67 6.47 9.06 -12.22
C ARG A 67 7.49 8.32 -11.36
N ASN A 68 8.66 8.91 -11.13
CA ASN A 68 9.68 8.29 -10.29
C ASN A 68 9.25 8.30 -8.82
N THR A 69 8.73 9.43 -8.32
CA THR A 69 8.14 9.49 -6.97
C THR A 69 6.96 8.53 -6.81
N LEU A 70 6.07 8.43 -7.81
CA LEU A 70 4.96 7.46 -7.77
C LEU A 70 5.49 6.02 -7.67
N TYR A 71 6.49 5.68 -8.48
CA TYR A 71 7.10 4.36 -8.48
C TYR A 71 7.74 4.03 -7.13
N GLU A 72 8.58 4.94 -6.62
CA GLU A 72 9.22 4.80 -5.32
C GLU A 72 8.17 4.61 -4.22
N TRP A 73 7.12 5.43 -4.19
CA TRP A 73 6.05 5.32 -3.21
C TRP A 73 5.27 3.99 -3.30
N LEU A 74 5.08 3.45 -4.51
CA LEU A 74 4.28 2.25 -4.72
C LEU A 74 5.04 0.96 -4.37
N TYR A 75 6.35 0.91 -4.67
CA TYR A 75 7.19 -0.29 -4.58
C TYR A 75 8.23 -0.26 -3.47
N THR A 76 8.50 0.88 -2.86
CA THR A 76 9.36 0.92 -1.66
C THR A 76 8.50 0.52 -0.48
N ASP A 77 8.81 -0.63 0.10
CA ASP A 77 8.23 -1.03 1.37
C ASP A 77 8.76 -0.11 2.46
N HIS A 78 8.02 0.96 2.74
CA HIS A 78 8.09 1.64 4.02
C HIS A 78 7.40 0.76 5.06
N THR A 79 7.90 -0.47 5.25
CA THR A 79 7.66 -1.18 6.50
C THR A 79 8.30 -0.31 7.57
N THR A 80 7.50 0.56 8.19
CA THR A 80 7.82 1.03 9.52
C THR A 80 7.94 -0.23 10.34
N GLN A 81 9.19 -0.60 10.62
CA GLN A 81 9.54 -1.41 11.76
C GLN A 81 8.98 -0.66 12.98
N SER A 82 7.71 -0.87 13.28
CA SER A 82 7.20 -0.71 14.63
C SER A 82 8.01 -1.70 15.45
N SER A 83 8.95 -1.18 16.22
CA SER A 83 9.77 -1.93 17.16
C SER A 83 8.86 -2.65 18.14
N GLU A 84 8.45 -3.88 17.81
CA GLU A 84 7.99 -4.84 18.80
C GLU A 84 9.22 -5.63 19.26
N THR A 85 9.60 -5.30 20.48
CA THR A 85 10.56 -5.97 21.34
C THR A 85 10.54 -7.49 21.22
N LEU A 86 11.73 -8.04 21.05
CA LEU A 86 12.16 -9.42 21.26
C LEU A 86 11.26 -10.21 22.23
N GLN A 87 10.70 -11.33 21.75
CA GLN A 87 10.44 -12.49 22.61
C GLN A 87 11.26 -13.67 22.11
N VAL A 88 12.20 -14.06 22.97
CA VAL A 88 13.06 -15.25 22.88
C VAL A 88 12.18 -16.50 22.81
N GLN A 89 12.42 -17.37 21.83
CA GLN A 89 12.15 -18.80 21.98
C GLN A 89 13.43 -19.59 21.71
N GLU A 90 14.05 -19.95 22.82
CA GLU A 90 15.11 -20.94 22.97
C GLU A 90 14.55 -22.32 22.58
N LYS A 91 15.15 -22.97 21.58
CA LYS A 91 15.13 -24.44 21.46
C LYS A 91 16.48 -24.93 20.95
N GLU A 92 17.27 -25.44 21.89
CA GLU A 92 18.37 -26.36 21.64
C GLU A 92 17.97 -27.45 20.63
N LYS A 93 18.81 -27.65 19.61
CA LYS A 93 19.12 -29.00 19.11
C LYS A 93 20.62 -29.07 18.81
N THR A 94 21.32 -29.66 19.77
CA THR A 94 22.67 -30.19 19.68
C THR A 94 22.85 -30.99 18.38
N LYS A 95 23.86 -30.67 17.58
CA LYS A 95 24.39 -31.55 16.54
C LYS A 95 25.80 -32.00 16.95
N PRO A 96 26.13 -33.28 16.75
CA PRO A 96 27.27 -33.93 17.39
C PRO A 96 28.61 -33.45 16.81
N ILE A 97 29.60 -33.46 17.70
CA ILE A 97 31.01 -33.18 17.45
C ILE A 97 31.53 -34.13 16.37
N LEU A 98 32.09 -33.58 15.29
CA LEU A 98 32.94 -34.32 14.36
C LEU A 98 34.36 -34.30 14.93
N GLU A 99 34.80 -35.44 15.45
CA GLU A 99 36.20 -35.74 15.70
C GLU A 99 36.60 -36.88 14.75
N ILE A 100 37.50 -36.59 13.81
CA ILE A 100 38.64 -37.37 13.30
C ILE A 100 39.57 -36.37 12.61
#